data_AF-A0AA96GFL5-F1
#
_entry.id   AF-A0AA96GFL5-F1
#
_cell.length_a   1.000
_cell.length_b   1.000
_cell.length_c   1.000
_cell.angle_alpha   90.00
_cell.angle_beta   90.00
_cell.angle_gamma   90.00
#
_symmetry.space_group_name_H-M   'P 1'
#
loop_
_entity.id
_entity.type
_entity.pdbx_description
1 polymer ?
#
loop_
_entity_poly.entity_id
_entity_poly.type
_entity_poly.pdbx_seq_one_letter_code
_entity_poly.pdbx_strand_id
1 'polypeptide(L)'
;MLAWSIFIVGPLIVPLLYSATIFVYLACLAPLVVCWNKERLLWPGVLFSLVLCTAVAFLPSWLSEKRAAWMTERITVNDFRATAPVTGRSLEIIRESDYTPQVAWRPFAKDSWGEVWETLLISGQVDWIRFSTHQDGLTPSKIGEVQKTSYFEPVKGYHCQIPGLPVQAEQHCIRLVKDPHLVADIQILFHDMKRTFPFEPDAFWLIKPVRWRMVSIQNRQDNAYQEVFRQSESTIQTIFRPLVFQPEGSGTSSAGTTVMWSIGKHYNAINLGAILKDLGYDLSGIEKGKTKRQTSEDLKGPPTEEQRQLVLWILEQPGHEPFNQEQSRVISDWIARASGYEEWTPERIAFLRKIIRDPRLTFASNFDTIFRRHKEVTKALLPDVLDTIEAKGIDRQQNAAYKGGFALKYLNADLLAPHANRILQLMQSRPGETREQLLYVVGKIGINPIPILGSINLQNPGQYTAAQIKGLCRAELRWSEDILSVLRPLITSNELHKERASPYEQYVLRALARHGDSMYAKKLLDQAHWSNSGSIQRQISSNLNRYRNSEIHCA
;
A
#
# COMPACT_ATOMS: atom_id res chain seq x y z
N MET A 1 -5.51 12.84 -36.56
CA MET A 1 -5.46 11.37 -36.77
C MET A 1 -5.50 10.53 -35.49
N LEU A 2 -4.96 10.98 -34.34
CA LEU A 2 -4.92 10.19 -33.10
C LEU A 2 -6.27 9.95 -32.39
N ALA A 3 -7.25 10.85 -32.56
CA ALA A 3 -8.60 10.62 -32.02
C ALA A 3 -9.33 9.48 -32.76
N TRP A 4 -9.07 9.31 -34.06
CA TRP A 4 -9.72 8.28 -34.87
C TRP A 4 -9.22 6.87 -34.57
N SER A 5 -7.94 6.70 -34.22
CA SER A 5 -7.36 5.39 -33.86
C SER A 5 -7.91 4.84 -32.55
N ILE A 6 -8.19 5.69 -31.56
CA ILE A 6 -8.75 5.29 -30.27
C ILE A 6 -10.23 4.92 -30.41
N PHE A 7 -10.97 5.64 -31.27
CA PHE A 7 -12.38 5.36 -31.56
C PHE A 7 -12.60 4.12 -32.44
N ILE A 8 -11.63 3.69 -33.24
CA ILE A 8 -11.75 2.49 -34.08
C ILE A 8 -11.16 1.26 -33.38
N VAL A 9 -10.01 1.38 -32.71
CA VAL A 9 -9.31 0.23 -32.12
C VAL A 9 -9.83 -0.11 -30.71
N GLY A 10 -10.24 0.89 -29.92
CA GLY A 10 -10.87 0.69 -28.62
C GLY A 10 -12.10 -0.24 -28.63
N PRO A 11 -13.09 -0.02 -29.51
CA PRO A 11 -14.26 -0.89 -29.61
C PRO A 11 -13.99 -2.25 -30.28
N LEU A 12 -12.81 -2.49 -30.88
CA LEU A 12 -12.41 -3.80 -31.39
C LEU A 12 -11.65 -4.62 -30.34
N ILE A 13 -10.79 -3.96 -29.55
CA ILE A 13 -9.99 -4.62 -28.51
C ILE A 13 -10.86 -5.16 -27.38
N VAL A 14 -11.87 -4.40 -26.94
CA VAL A 14 -12.72 -4.82 -25.82
C VAL A 14 -13.49 -6.12 -26.15
N PRO A 15 -14.19 -6.24 -27.29
CA PRO A 15 -14.81 -7.51 -27.68
C PRO A 15 -13.82 -8.67 -27.85
N LEU A 16 -12.62 -8.41 -28.37
CA LEU A 16 -11.58 -9.44 -28.50
C LEU A 16 -11.08 -9.93 -27.13
N LEU A 17 -10.87 -9.04 -26.16
CA LEU A 17 -10.47 -9.39 -24.79
C LEU A 17 -11.54 -10.20 -24.06
N TYR A 18 -12.81 -9.93 -24.34
CA TYR A 18 -13.95 -10.65 -23.78
C TYR A 18 -14.55 -11.68 -24.76
N SER A 19 -13.80 -12.10 -25.78
CA SER A 19 -14.29 -12.99 -26.85
C SER A 19 -14.84 -14.30 -26.30
N ALA A 20 -14.21 -14.88 -25.28
CA ALA A 20 -14.72 -16.08 -24.60
C ALA A 20 -16.07 -15.82 -23.92
N THR A 21 -16.22 -14.67 -23.25
CA THR A 21 -17.51 -14.24 -22.66
C THR A 21 -18.56 -14.08 -23.75
N ILE A 22 -18.24 -13.35 -24.82
CA ILE A 22 -19.14 -13.10 -25.94
C ILE A 22 -19.56 -14.42 -26.59
N PHE A 23 -18.62 -15.32 -26.86
CA PHE A 23 -18.90 -16.63 -27.46
C PHE A 23 -19.86 -17.46 -26.61
N VAL A 24 -19.66 -17.50 -25.29
CA VAL A 24 -20.55 -18.22 -24.36
C VAL A 24 -21.97 -17.63 -24.40
N TYR A 25 -22.12 -16.31 -24.38
CA TYR A 25 -23.45 -15.69 -24.47
C TYR A 25 -24.08 -15.84 -25.86
N LEU A 26 -23.30 -15.80 -26.94
CA LEU A 26 -23.80 -16.08 -28.29
C LEU A 26 -24.26 -17.52 -28.43
N ALA A 27 -23.55 -18.49 -27.84
CA ALA A 27 -23.98 -19.88 -27.79
C ALA A 27 -25.31 -20.05 -27.03
N CYS A 28 -25.53 -19.27 -25.97
CA CYS A 28 -26.82 -19.24 -25.25
C CYS A 28 -27.95 -18.67 -26.11
N LEU A 29 -27.66 -17.85 -27.13
CA LEU A 29 -28.62 -17.31 -28.09
C LEU A 29 -28.89 -18.23 -29.29
N ALA A 30 -28.16 -19.34 -29.45
CA ALA A 30 -28.37 -20.28 -30.55
C ALA A 30 -29.83 -20.79 -30.72
N PRO A 31 -30.59 -21.07 -29.64
CA PRO A 31 -31.99 -21.50 -29.76
C PRO A 31 -32.88 -20.45 -30.44
N LEU A 32 -32.66 -19.16 -30.16
CA LEU A 32 -33.33 -18.06 -30.83
C LEU A 32 -33.01 -18.04 -32.33
N VAL A 33 -31.72 -18.18 -32.67
CA VAL A 33 -31.25 -18.17 -34.07
C VAL A 33 -31.84 -19.33 -34.87
N VAL A 34 -31.87 -20.53 -34.30
CA VAL A 34 -32.45 -21.74 -34.94
C VAL A 34 -33.95 -21.62 -35.16
N CYS A 35 -34.66 -20.95 -34.24
CA CYS A 35 -36.12 -20.79 -34.29
C CYS A 35 -36.59 -19.50 -34.96
N TRP A 36 -35.69 -18.62 -35.40
CA TRP A 36 -35.99 -17.26 -35.88
C TRP A 36 -37.01 -17.24 -37.03
N ASN A 37 -36.89 -18.18 -37.98
CA ASN A 37 -37.75 -18.27 -39.17
C ASN A 37 -38.98 -19.18 -38.97
N LYS A 38 -39.24 -19.66 -37.75
CA LYS A 38 -40.34 -20.57 -37.44
C LYS A 38 -41.33 -19.87 -36.51
N GLU A 39 -42.37 -19.26 -37.06
CA GLU A 39 -43.35 -18.44 -36.31
C GLU A 39 -43.88 -19.12 -35.03
N ARG A 40 -44.15 -20.43 -35.07
CA ARG A 40 -44.63 -21.20 -33.90
C ARG A 40 -43.56 -21.51 -32.85
N LEU A 41 -42.29 -21.45 -33.20
CA LEU A 41 -41.15 -21.82 -32.33
C LEU A 41 -40.30 -20.62 -31.91
N LEU A 42 -40.54 -19.44 -32.48
CA LEU A 42 -39.84 -18.20 -32.16
C LEU A 42 -39.90 -17.89 -30.66
N TRP A 43 -41.10 -17.84 -30.08
CA TRP A 43 -41.30 -17.54 -28.66
C TRP A 43 -40.64 -18.58 -27.72
N PRO A 44 -40.81 -19.90 -27.92
CA PRO A 44 -40.03 -20.90 -27.21
C PRO A 44 -38.51 -20.71 -27.32
N GLY A 45 -38.01 -20.36 -28.52
CA GLY A 45 -36.59 -20.09 -28.76
C GLY A 45 -36.08 -18.85 -28.00
N VAL A 46 -36.86 -17.77 -27.96
CA VAL A 46 -36.58 -16.56 -27.16
C VAL A 46 -36.51 -16.91 -25.68
N LEU A 47 -37.53 -17.59 -25.14
CA LEU A 47 -37.60 -17.93 -23.72
C LEU A 47 -36.45 -18.84 -23.29
N PHE A 48 -36.17 -19.88 -24.07
CA PHE A 48 -35.08 -20.81 -23.77
C PHE A 48 -33.71 -20.13 -23.81
N SER A 49 -33.48 -19.25 -24.80
CA SER A 49 -32.25 -18.46 -24.87
C SER A 49 -32.10 -17.50 -23.68
N LEU A 50 -33.20 -16.86 -23.26
CA LEU A 50 -33.21 -15.98 -22.09
C LEU A 50 -32.90 -16.75 -20.80
N VAL A 51 -33.48 -17.94 -20.63
CA VAL A 51 -33.20 -18.84 -19.49
C VAL A 51 -31.73 -19.28 -19.49
N LEU A 52 -31.17 -19.67 -20.64
CA LEU A 52 -29.76 -20.04 -20.74
C LEU A 52 -28.83 -18.87 -20.42
N CYS A 53 -29.07 -17.70 -21.01
CA CYS A 53 -28.29 -16.49 -20.76
C CYS A 53 -28.32 -16.09 -19.27
N THR A 54 -29.50 -16.14 -18.65
CA THR A 54 -29.65 -15.82 -17.21
C THR A 54 -28.99 -16.87 -16.33
N ALA A 55 -29.14 -18.16 -16.64
CA ALA A 55 -28.47 -19.24 -15.93
C ALA A 55 -26.94 -19.08 -15.99
N VAL A 56 -26.37 -18.87 -17.17
CA VAL A 56 -24.92 -18.68 -17.34
C VAL A 56 -24.43 -17.39 -16.66
N ALA A 57 -25.19 -16.29 -16.74
CA ALA A 57 -24.81 -15.03 -16.12
C ALA A 57 -24.78 -15.07 -14.59
N PHE A 58 -25.70 -15.82 -13.97
CA PHE A 58 -25.98 -15.68 -12.54
C PHE A 58 -25.76 -16.95 -11.71
N LEU A 59 -25.99 -18.15 -12.27
CA LEU A 59 -25.89 -19.40 -11.53
C LEU A 59 -24.47 -19.65 -10.98
N PRO A 60 -23.37 -19.42 -11.74
CA PRO A 60 -22.02 -19.63 -11.21
C PRO A 60 -21.68 -18.69 -10.05
N SER A 61 -22.08 -17.42 -10.16
CA SER A 61 -21.89 -16.44 -9.08
C SER A 61 -22.70 -16.85 -7.84
N TRP A 62 -23.97 -17.23 -8.02
CA TRP A 62 -24.81 -17.72 -6.93
C TRP A 62 -24.25 -18.98 -6.25
N LEU A 63 -23.79 -19.96 -7.03
CA LEU A 63 -23.12 -21.17 -6.52
C LEU A 63 -21.84 -20.82 -5.75
N SER A 64 -21.04 -19.88 -6.26
CA SER A 64 -19.82 -19.41 -5.58
C SER A 64 -20.12 -18.72 -4.26
N GLU A 65 -21.19 -17.93 -4.18
CA GLU A 65 -21.62 -17.29 -2.92
C GLU A 65 -22.12 -18.31 -1.91
N LYS A 66 -22.92 -19.29 -2.34
CA LYS A 66 -23.36 -20.41 -1.49
C LYS A 66 -22.16 -21.20 -0.97
N ARG A 67 -21.15 -21.42 -1.80
CA ARG A 67 -19.93 -22.13 -1.41
C ARG A 67 -19.07 -21.30 -0.45
N ALA A 68 -18.93 -20.00 -0.66
CA ALA A 68 -18.24 -19.10 0.24
C ALA A 68 -18.93 -19.03 1.61
N ALA A 69 -20.27 -18.98 1.63
CA ALA A 69 -21.06 -19.02 2.86
C ALA A 69 -20.85 -20.35 3.61
N TRP A 70 -20.94 -21.48 2.92
CA TRP A 70 -20.68 -22.80 3.50
C TRP A 70 -19.25 -22.94 4.04
N MET A 71 -18.25 -22.39 3.35
CA MET A 71 -16.87 -22.39 3.84
C MET A 71 -16.72 -21.53 5.08
N THR A 72 -17.38 -20.36 5.11
CA THR A 72 -17.42 -19.50 6.29
C THR A 72 -18.05 -20.23 7.45
N GLU A 73 -19.21 -20.87 7.27
CA GLU A 73 -19.91 -21.64 8.30
C GLU A 73 -18.99 -22.70 8.94
N ARG A 74 -18.20 -23.42 8.13
CA ARG A 74 -17.22 -24.38 8.63
C ARG A 74 -16.08 -23.75 9.43
N ILE A 75 -15.65 -22.56 9.05
CA ILE A 75 -14.61 -21.81 9.77
C ILE A 75 -15.16 -21.30 11.10
N THR A 76 -16.42 -20.86 11.12
CA THR A 76 -17.09 -20.28 12.28
C THR A 76 -17.75 -21.33 13.19
N VAL A 77 -17.62 -22.63 12.89
CA VAL A 77 -18.23 -23.71 13.70
C VAL A 77 -17.78 -23.67 15.17
N ASN A 78 -16.55 -23.22 15.41
CA ASN A 78 -15.98 -23.09 16.75
C ASN A 78 -16.06 -21.66 17.29
N ASP A 79 -16.75 -20.75 16.61
CA ASP A 79 -16.99 -19.41 17.12
C ASP A 79 -18.01 -19.50 18.25
N PHE A 80 -17.76 -18.79 19.33
CA PHE A 80 -18.64 -18.76 20.48
C PHE A 80 -18.54 -17.43 21.20
N ARG A 81 -19.55 -17.16 22.01
CA ARG A 81 -19.64 -15.95 22.83
C ARG A 81 -20.18 -16.31 24.20
N ALA A 82 -19.50 -15.88 25.25
CA ALA A 82 -19.98 -15.99 26.61
C ALA A 82 -21.32 -15.24 26.77
N THR A 83 -22.24 -15.85 27.52
CA THR A 83 -23.60 -15.35 27.73
C THR A 83 -23.66 -14.13 28.66
N ALA A 84 -22.64 -13.94 29.50
CA ALA A 84 -22.52 -12.79 30.39
C ALA A 84 -21.49 -11.79 29.85
N PRO A 85 -21.72 -10.48 30.01
CA PRO A 85 -20.70 -9.47 29.70
C PRO A 85 -19.47 -9.71 30.56
N VAL A 86 -18.31 -9.64 29.92
CA VAL A 86 -17.01 -9.86 30.55
C VAL A 86 -16.26 -8.55 30.48
N THR A 87 -16.34 -7.76 31.56
CA THR A 87 -15.69 -6.46 31.64
C THR A 87 -14.40 -6.56 32.44
N GLY A 88 -13.33 -5.98 31.90
CA GLY A 88 -12.03 -5.85 32.55
C GLY A 88 -11.61 -4.39 32.53
N ARG A 89 -10.87 -3.95 33.54
CA ARG A 89 -10.34 -2.58 33.59
C ARG A 89 -8.98 -2.49 32.90
N SER A 90 -8.39 -3.61 32.51
CA SER A 90 -7.13 -3.64 31.79
C SER A 90 -7.17 -4.56 30.57
N LEU A 91 -6.63 -4.07 29.46
CA LEU A 91 -6.67 -4.76 28.18
C LEU A 91 -5.25 -4.99 27.64
N GLU A 92 -4.98 -6.19 27.15
CA GLU A 92 -3.80 -6.48 26.36
C GLU A 92 -4.19 -7.03 24.99
N ILE A 93 -3.67 -6.42 23.94
CA ILE A 93 -3.89 -6.82 22.56
C ILE A 93 -2.62 -7.51 22.05
N ILE A 94 -2.76 -8.81 21.78
CA ILE A 94 -1.67 -9.70 21.40
C ILE A 94 -1.74 -9.98 19.91
N ARG A 95 -0.61 -9.82 19.20
CA ARG A 95 -0.51 -10.12 17.76
C ARG A 95 0.75 -10.90 17.42
N GLU A 96 0.63 -11.72 16.38
CA GLU A 96 1.78 -12.39 15.80
C GLU A 96 2.64 -11.35 15.05
N SER A 97 3.95 -11.41 15.24
CA SER A 97 4.89 -10.63 14.45
C SER A 97 4.75 -11.08 12.99
N ASP A 98 4.08 -10.27 12.18
CA ASP A 98 4.11 -10.36 10.73
C ASP A 98 5.55 -10.02 10.27
N TYR A 99 6.50 -10.95 10.43
CA TYR A 99 7.86 -10.79 9.91
C TYR A 99 7.85 -11.03 8.40
N THR A 100 7.23 -10.11 7.67
CA THR A 100 7.58 -9.84 6.29
C THR A 100 8.37 -8.52 6.29
N PRO A 101 9.62 -8.48 5.79
CA PRO A 101 10.43 -7.26 5.73
C PRO A 101 9.78 -6.09 4.97
N GLN A 102 8.70 -6.36 4.23
CA GLN A 102 7.89 -5.38 3.51
C GLN A 102 6.66 -4.86 4.29
N VAL A 103 6.26 -5.53 5.38
CA VAL A 103 5.08 -5.18 6.21
C VAL A 103 5.45 -4.86 7.66
N ALA A 104 6.73 -5.05 8.05
CA ALA A 104 7.30 -4.61 9.32
C ALA A 104 7.12 -3.09 9.63
N TRP A 105 6.59 -2.32 8.66
CA TRP A 105 6.31 -0.88 8.70
C TRP A 105 4.84 -0.50 8.60
N ARG A 106 3.93 -1.44 8.82
CA ARG A 106 2.64 -1.05 9.39
C ARG A 106 2.78 -1.18 10.90
N PRO A 107 3.32 -0.18 11.63
CA PRO A 107 3.07 -0.16 13.06
C PRO A 107 1.56 -0.03 13.17
N PHE A 108 0.90 -1.11 13.55
CA PHE A 108 -0.39 -1.03 14.23
C PHE A 108 -1.57 -0.34 13.46
N ALA A 109 -1.46 -0.05 12.16
CA ALA A 109 -2.17 1.10 11.56
C ALA A 109 -3.65 0.90 11.16
N LYS A 110 -4.27 -0.27 11.35
CA LYS A 110 -5.73 -0.41 11.14
C LYS A 110 -6.51 -0.77 12.40
N ASP A 111 -5.90 -1.52 13.31
CA ASP A 111 -6.63 -2.15 14.42
C ASP A 111 -5.99 -1.90 15.80
N SER A 112 -4.97 -1.05 15.94
CA SER A 112 -4.14 -1.00 17.18
C SER A 112 -3.81 0.38 17.72
N TRP A 113 -4.32 1.41 17.08
CA TRP A 113 -4.75 2.61 17.77
C TRP A 113 -5.95 3.15 16.98
N GLY A 114 -7.01 3.58 17.67
CA GLY A 114 -8.24 3.98 17.01
C GLY A 114 -9.27 4.48 18.00
N GLU A 115 -10.31 5.15 17.48
CA GLU A 115 -11.35 5.85 18.26
C GLU A 115 -11.96 4.99 19.37
N VAL A 116 -12.04 3.68 19.16
CA VAL A 116 -12.55 2.70 20.13
C VAL A 116 -11.67 2.65 21.38
N TRP A 117 -10.35 2.48 21.22
CA TRP A 117 -9.40 2.39 22.33
C TRP A 117 -9.29 3.70 23.10
N GLU A 118 -9.31 4.81 22.37
CA GLU A 118 -9.31 6.15 22.94
C GLU A 118 -10.56 6.40 23.78
N THR A 119 -11.73 6.04 23.26
CA THR A 119 -12.99 6.18 23.99
C THR A 119 -12.99 5.35 25.28
N LEU A 120 -12.48 4.10 25.25
CA LEU A 120 -12.42 3.25 26.44
C LEU A 120 -11.52 3.84 27.54
N LEU A 121 -10.36 4.37 27.17
CA LEU A 121 -9.42 5.01 28.10
C LEU A 121 -9.95 6.34 28.64
N ILE A 122 -10.44 7.23 27.77
CA ILE A 122 -10.93 8.56 28.17
C ILE A 122 -12.19 8.45 29.02
N SER A 123 -13.11 7.56 28.67
CA SER A 123 -14.33 7.31 29.47
C SER A 123 -14.06 6.65 30.82
N GLY A 124 -12.83 6.20 31.07
CA GLY A 124 -12.43 5.56 32.33
C GLY A 124 -12.99 4.14 32.50
N GLN A 125 -13.43 3.51 31.41
CA GLN A 125 -13.86 2.12 31.41
C GLN A 125 -12.68 1.15 31.46
N VAL A 126 -11.53 1.61 30.98
CA VAL A 126 -10.26 0.88 31.00
C VAL A 126 -9.19 1.81 31.57
N ASP A 127 -8.41 1.31 32.52
CA ASP A 127 -7.31 2.00 33.19
C ASP A 127 -6.03 1.98 32.34
N TRP A 128 -5.84 0.95 31.52
CA TRP A 128 -4.71 0.88 30.59
C TRP A 128 -4.91 -0.13 29.46
N ILE A 129 -4.20 0.12 28.35
CA ILE A 129 -4.17 -0.76 27.17
C ILE A 129 -2.72 -1.05 26.80
N ARG A 130 -2.35 -2.33 26.70
CA ARG A 130 -1.07 -2.78 26.16
C ARG A 130 -1.26 -3.39 24.79
N PHE A 131 -0.38 -3.07 23.85
CA PHE A 131 -0.23 -3.79 22.58
C PHE A 131 1.08 -4.55 22.61
N SER A 132 1.03 -5.86 22.40
CA SER A 132 2.18 -6.75 22.40
C SER A 132 2.29 -7.52 21.08
N THR A 133 3.50 -7.61 20.54
CA THR A 133 3.80 -8.43 19.35
C THR A 133 4.74 -9.56 19.72
N HIS A 134 4.41 -10.77 19.30
CA HIS A 134 5.15 -11.98 19.68
C HIS A 134 5.77 -12.67 18.47
N GLN A 135 6.98 -13.19 18.65
CA GLN A 135 7.63 -14.05 17.66
C GLN A 135 7.10 -15.47 17.80
N ASP A 136 6.77 -16.08 16.65
CA ASP A 136 6.29 -17.46 16.48
C ASP A 136 4.91 -17.80 17.06
N GLY A 137 3.99 -18.18 16.16
CA GLY A 137 2.88 -19.09 16.40
C GLY A 137 2.06 -18.82 17.65
N LEU A 138 1.24 -17.76 17.62
CA LEU A 138 0.24 -17.57 18.65
C LEU A 138 -0.77 -18.73 18.58
N THR A 139 -0.82 -19.56 19.61
CA THR A 139 -1.97 -20.43 19.86
C THR A 139 -2.72 -19.92 21.09
N PRO A 140 -4.02 -20.23 21.23
CA PRO A 140 -4.77 -19.90 22.45
C PRO A 140 -4.14 -20.45 23.75
N SER A 141 -3.24 -21.43 23.64
CA SER A 141 -2.55 -22.11 24.75
C SER A 141 -1.08 -21.74 24.91
N LYS A 142 -0.47 -20.99 23.97
CA LYS A 142 0.94 -20.62 24.02
C LYS A 142 1.17 -19.26 23.36
N ILE A 143 1.60 -18.30 24.17
CA ILE A 143 2.04 -16.97 23.73
C ILE A 143 3.57 -17.03 23.58
N GLY A 144 4.09 -16.68 22.40
CA GLY A 144 5.53 -16.67 22.09
C GLY A 144 6.31 -15.60 22.86
N GLU A 145 7.60 -15.41 22.54
CA GLU A 145 8.41 -14.37 23.19
C GLU A 145 7.97 -12.97 22.73
N VAL A 146 7.86 -12.03 23.68
CA VAL A 146 7.47 -10.64 23.42
C VAL A 146 8.60 -9.91 22.70
N GLN A 147 8.37 -9.44 21.48
CA GLN A 147 9.35 -8.62 20.75
C GLN A 147 9.23 -7.12 21.03
N LYS A 148 8.01 -6.61 21.11
CA LYS A 148 7.72 -5.18 21.30
C LYS A 148 6.43 -5.00 22.08
N THR A 149 6.42 -4.01 22.97
CA THR A 149 5.22 -3.57 23.68
C THR A 149 5.04 -2.06 23.60
N SER A 150 3.77 -1.65 23.54
CA SER A 150 3.35 -0.26 23.70
C SER A 150 2.26 -0.20 24.76
N TYR A 151 2.45 0.61 25.80
CA TYR A 151 1.54 0.71 26.95
C TYR A 151 0.93 2.10 27.04
N PHE A 152 -0.41 2.16 27.14
CA PHE A 152 -1.19 3.39 27.13
C PHE A 152 -2.06 3.49 28.37
N GLU A 153 -2.09 4.67 29.00
CA GLU A 153 -2.93 4.97 30.16
C GLU A 153 -3.63 6.33 29.99
N PRO A 154 -4.84 6.52 30.56
CA PRO A 154 -5.48 7.82 30.58
C PRO A 154 -4.86 8.68 31.68
N VAL A 155 -4.55 9.93 31.35
CA VAL A 155 -4.08 10.92 32.32
C VAL A 155 -4.98 12.15 32.27
N LYS A 156 -4.94 12.98 33.32
CA LYS A 156 -5.77 14.18 33.44
C LYS A 156 -4.94 15.42 33.76
N GLY A 157 -5.49 16.58 33.44
CA GLY A 157 -4.98 17.87 33.90
C GLY A 157 -3.56 18.14 33.40
N TYR A 158 -2.63 18.46 34.30
CA TYR A 158 -1.26 18.85 33.95
C TYR A 158 -0.47 17.77 33.19
N HIS A 159 -0.85 16.50 33.30
CA HIS A 159 -0.22 15.44 32.49
C HIS A 159 -0.70 15.45 31.03
N CYS A 160 -1.85 16.09 30.78
CA CYS A 160 -2.36 16.45 29.46
C CYS A 160 -1.91 17.83 29.02
N GLN A 161 -1.01 18.45 29.78
CA GLN A 161 -0.51 19.76 29.43
C GLN A 161 0.16 19.68 28.08
N ILE A 162 -0.51 20.35 27.17
CA ILE A 162 -0.04 20.79 25.89
C ILE A 162 0.71 22.10 26.19
N PRO A 163 2.07 22.14 26.13
CA PRO A 163 2.79 23.39 26.38
C PRO A 163 2.20 24.56 25.57
N GLY A 164 1.80 25.64 26.24
CA GLY A 164 1.23 26.84 25.58
C GLY A 164 -0.29 26.89 25.44
N LEU A 165 -1.03 25.84 25.78
CA LEU A 165 -2.50 25.89 25.92
C LEU A 165 -2.92 25.88 27.41
N PRO A 166 -3.95 26.64 27.81
CA PRO A 166 -4.46 26.58 29.15
C PRO A 166 -4.99 25.18 29.42
N VAL A 167 -4.37 24.51 30.39
CA VAL A 167 -4.79 23.19 30.84
C VAL A 167 -6.11 23.35 31.57
N GLN A 168 -7.18 22.80 31.00
CA GLN A 168 -8.40 22.63 31.77
C GLN A 168 -8.16 21.48 32.75
N ALA A 169 -8.45 21.69 34.03
CA ALA A 169 -8.26 20.66 35.07
C ALA A 169 -9.02 19.36 34.74
N GLU A 170 -10.08 19.46 33.95
CA GLU A 170 -10.93 18.37 33.48
C GLU A 170 -10.49 17.80 32.12
N GLN A 171 -9.37 18.24 31.54
CA GLN A 171 -8.91 17.71 30.26
C GLN A 171 -8.34 16.31 30.44
N HIS A 172 -8.90 15.36 29.70
CA HIS A 172 -8.44 13.97 29.61
C HIS A 172 -7.61 13.78 28.34
N CYS A 173 -6.56 12.98 28.43
CA CYS A 173 -5.73 12.60 27.29
C CYS A 173 -5.08 11.23 27.59
N ILE A 174 -4.39 10.69 26.59
CA ILE A 174 -3.76 9.38 26.69
C ILE A 174 -2.25 9.53 26.53
N ARG A 175 -1.50 8.85 27.39
CA ARG A 175 -0.04 8.86 27.39
C ARG A 175 0.51 7.49 27.05
N LEU A 176 1.55 7.47 26.22
CA LEU A 176 2.42 6.30 26.03
C LEU A 176 3.42 6.27 27.20
N VAL A 177 3.46 5.17 27.94
CA VAL A 177 4.32 5.00 29.12
C VAL A 177 5.16 3.74 28.95
N LYS A 178 6.29 3.68 29.66
CA LYS A 178 7.10 2.47 29.73
C LYS A 178 6.25 1.34 30.33
N ASP A 179 6.23 0.19 29.67
CA ASP A 179 5.45 -0.97 30.08
C ASP A 179 5.85 -1.42 31.50
N PRO A 180 4.93 -1.35 32.47
CA PRO A 180 5.17 -1.80 33.84
C PRO A 180 5.09 -3.32 33.99
N HIS A 181 4.87 -4.08 32.90
CA HIS A 181 4.67 -5.53 32.89
C HIS A 181 3.51 -6.01 33.78
N LEU A 182 2.49 -5.18 33.92
CA LEU A 182 1.26 -5.55 34.63
C LEU A 182 0.49 -6.62 33.84
N VAL A 183 -0.24 -7.48 34.55
CA VAL A 183 -1.05 -8.54 33.93
C VAL A 183 -2.44 -7.98 33.63
N ALA A 184 -2.95 -8.19 32.41
CA ALA A 184 -4.25 -7.66 31.99
C ALA A 184 -5.41 -8.52 32.51
N ASP A 185 -6.56 -7.91 32.73
CA ASP A 185 -7.82 -8.61 33.00
C ASP A 185 -8.29 -9.33 31.74
N ILE A 186 -8.18 -8.67 30.59
CA ILE A 186 -8.60 -9.19 29.29
C ILE A 186 -7.45 -9.20 28.31
N GLN A 187 -7.29 -10.33 27.61
CA GLN A 187 -6.38 -10.48 26.47
C GLN A 187 -7.18 -10.64 25.19
N ILE A 188 -6.88 -9.85 24.16
CA ILE A 188 -7.48 -9.93 22.82
C ILE A 188 -6.39 -10.40 21.87
N LEU A 189 -6.49 -11.63 21.40
CA LEU A 189 -5.51 -12.25 20.51
C LEU A 189 -6.00 -12.20 19.07
N PHE A 190 -5.16 -11.68 18.18
CA PHE A 190 -5.41 -11.72 16.73
C PHE A 190 -4.50 -12.77 16.07
N HIS A 191 -5.12 -13.79 15.46
CA HIS A 191 -4.43 -14.82 14.70
C HIS A 191 -4.69 -14.60 13.21
N ASP A 192 -3.62 -14.49 12.41
CA ASP A 192 -3.71 -14.31 10.97
C ASP A 192 -3.08 -15.49 10.22
N MET A 193 -3.91 -16.44 9.81
CA MET A 193 -3.45 -17.71 9.25
C MET A 193 -3.26 -17.57 7.74
N LYS A 194 -2.14 -16.96 7.33
CA LYS A 194 -1.84 -16.67 5.90
C LYS A 194 -1.49 -17.88 5.04
N ARG A 195 -1.23 -19.07 5.61
CA ARG A 195 -0.59 -20.19 4.86
C ARG A 195 -1.37 -21.49 4.74
N THR A 196 -2.47 -21.68 5.44
CA THR A 196 -3.23 -22.94 5.38
C THR A 196 -4.70 -22.67 5.60
N PHE A 197 -5.47 -22.50 4.51
CA PHE A 197 -6.90 -22.74 4.62
C PHE A 197 -7.08 -24.22 4.99
N PRO A 198 -7.89 -24.56 6.00
CA PRO A 198 -7.95 -25.90 6.57
C PRO A 198 -8.67 -26.93 5.67
N PHE A 199 -8.87 -26.63 4.38
CA PHE A 199 -9.65 -27.45 3.45
C PHE A 199 -8.90 -27.68 2.12
N GLU A 200 -9.12 -28.87 1.54
CA GLU A 200 -8.44 -29.38 0.34
C GLU A 200 -8.75 -28.64 -0.98
N PRO A 201 -7.87 -28.80 -2.00
CA PRO A 201 -7.89 -28.04 -3.26
C PRO A 201 -9.13 -28.22 -4.15
N ASP A 202 -9.87 -29.31 -3.99
CA ASP A 202 -10.96 -29.71 -4.88
C ASP A 202 -12.15 -28.72 -4.86
N ALA A 203 -12.16 -27.77 -3.91
CA ALA A 203 -13.17 -26.75 -3.74
C ALA A 203 -12.84 -25.37 -4.36
N PHE A 204 -11.65 -25.16 -4.93
CA PHE A 204 -11.18 -23.82 -5.37
C PHE A 204 -11.64 -23.35 -6.76
N TRP A 205 -12.36 -24.18 -7.52
CA TRP A 205 -12.82 -23.78 -8.86
C TRP A 205 -13.98 -22.75 -8.81
N LEU A 206 -14.75 -22.69 -7.73
CA LEU A 206 -15.84 -21.70 -7.54
C LEU A 206 -15.45 -20.51 -6.68
N ILE A 207 -14.47 -20.66 -5.80
CA ILE A 207 -14.10 -19.64 -4.82
C ILE A 207 -12.58 -19.58 -4.67
N LYS A 208 -12.07 -18.38 -4.44
CA LYS A 208 -10.65 -18.17 -4.17
C LYS A 208 -10.48 -17.59 -2.76
N PRO A 209 -10.09 -18.39 -1.77
CA PRO A 209 -9.81 -17.87 -0.44
C PRO A 209 -8.60 -16.94 -0.49
N VAL A 210 -8.73 -15.77 0.14
CA VAL A 210 -7.66 -14.76 0.19
C VAL A 210 -7.01 -14.72 1.56
N ARG A 211 -7.83 -14.79 2.62
CA ARG A 211 -7.36 -14.63 3.99
C ARG A 211 -8.33 -15.26 4.98
N TRP A 212 -7.80 -15.75 6.10
CA TRP A 212 -8.56 -16.17 7.26
C TRP A 212 -7.93 -15.56 8.51
N ARG A 213 -8.77 -14.94 9.35
CA ARG A 213 -8.38 -14.35 10.63
C ARG A 213 -9.26 -14.91 11.74
N MET A 214 -8.71 -14.95 12.94
CA MET A 214 -9.45 -15.28 14.16
C MET A 214 -9.13 -14.25 15.23
N VAL A 215 -10.14 -13.82 15.96
CA VAL A 215 -10.02 -13.06 17.19
C VAL A 215 -10.52 -13.92 18.33
N SER A 216 -9.67 -14.13 19.33
CA SER A 216 -10.06 -14.73 20.60
C SER A 216 -9.90 -13.71 21.71
N ILE A 217 -10.80 -13.75 22.67
CA ILE A 217 -10.76 -12.90 23.86
C ILE A 217 -10.75 -13.82 25.05
N GLN A 218 -9.76 -13.59 25.90
CA GLN A 218 -9.56 -14.33 27.11
C GLN A 218 -9.74 -13.38 28.29
N ASN A 219 -10.47 -13.84 29.29
CA ASN A 219 -10.63 -13.13 30.55
C ASN A 219 -9.90 -13.88 31.65
N ARG A 220 -9.29 -13.11 32.54
CA ARG A 220 -8.58 -13.66 33.68
C ARG A 220 -9.57 -14.04 34.78
N GLN A 221 -9.57 -15.31 35.15
CA GLN A 221 -10.30 -15.86 36.29
C GLN A 221 -9.35 -16.78 37.07
N ASP A 222 -9.27 -16.61 38.39
CA ASP A 222 -8.46 -17.45 39.28
C ASP A 222 -6.99 -17.63 38.83
N ASN A 223 -6.37 -16.52 38.39
CA ASN A 223 -4.99 -16.48 37.84
C ASN A 223 -4.76 -17.26 36.53
N ALA A 224 -5.81 -17.72 35.86
CA ALA A 224 -5.74 -18.31 34.54
C ALA A 224 -6.54 -17.50 33.50
N TYR A 225 -6.11 -17.52 32.25
CA TYR A 225 -6.88 -16.95 31.15
C TYR A 225 -7.85 -18.00 30.61
N GLN A 226 -9.14 -17.66 30.60
CA GLN A 226 -10.19 -18.49 30.01
C GLN A 226 -10.76 -17.78 28.80
N GLU A 227 -10.90 -18.51 27.69
CA GLU A 227 -11.46 -17.95 26.46
C GLU A 227 -12.96 -17.72 26.62
N VAL A 228 -13.40 -16.48 26.48
CA VAL A 228 -14.79 -16.05 26.65
C VAL A 228 -15.45 -15.66 25.33
N PHE A 229 -14.65 -15.45 24.29
CA PHE A 229 -15.14 -15.11 22.96
C PHE A 229 -14.18 -15.62 21.91
N ARG A 230 -14.73 -16.13 20.82
CA ARG A 230 -13.99 -16.46 19.60
C ARG A 230 -14.84 -16.08 18.39
N GLN A 231 -14.23 -15.35 17.46
CA GLN A 231 -14.83 -15.04 16.16
C GLN A 231 -13.81 -15.18 15.04
N SER A 232 -14.23 -15.82 13.95
CA SER A 232 -13.42 -16.07 12.78
C SER A 232 -13.95 -15.30 11.57
N GLU A 233 -13.10 -14.54 10.90
CA GLU A 233 -13.41 -13.85 9.64
C GLU A 233 -12.73 -14.57 8.47
N SER A 234 -13.46 -14.81 7.39
CA SER A 234 -12.85 -15.22 6.12
C SER A 234 -13.00 -14.14 5.05
N THR A 235 -11.96 -13.95 4.25
CA THR A 235 -11.99 -13.13 3.04
C THR A 235 -11.93 -14.06 1.84
N ILE A 236 -13.02 -14.11 1.08
CA ILE A 236 -13.19 -15.03 -0.05
C ILE A 236 -13.54 -14.22 -1.30
N GLN A 237 -12.85 -14.49 -2.40
CA GLN A 237 -13.23 -14.02 -3.72
C GLN A 237 -14.20 -15.01 -4.35
N THR A 238 -15.29 -14.49 -4.89
CA THR A 238 -16.35 -15.25 -5.58
C THR A 238 -16.34 -14.93 -7.06
N ILE A 239 -17.10 -15.67 -7.87
CA ILE A 239 -17.24 -15.38 -9.29
C ILE A 239 -18.01 -14.06 -9.46
N PHE A 240 -17.49 -13.15 -10.27
CA PHE A 240 -18.12 -11.86 -10.56
C PHE A 240 -19.50 -12.03 -11.20
N ARG A 241 -20.40 -11.09 -10.93
CA ARG A 241 -21.77 -11.07 -11.44
C ARG A 241 -21.98 -9.85 -12.36
N PRO A 242 -22.38 -10.02 -13.63
CA PRO A 242 -22.59 -11.30 -14.34
C PRO A 242 -21.28 -12.06 -14.58
N LEU A 243 -21.35 -13.37 -14.90
CA LEU A 243 -20.16 -14.17 -15.23
C LEU A 243 -19.39 -13.52 -16.39
N VAL A 244 -18.14 -13.18 -16.12
CA VAL A 244 -17.22 -12.66 -17.13
C VAL A 244 -15.98 -13.53 -17.15
N PHE A 245 -15.63 -13.99 -18.34
CA PHE A 245 -14.34 -14.57 -18.64
C PHE A 245 -13.38 -13.46 -19.06
N GLN A 246 -12.29 -13.33 -18.33
CA GLN A 246 -11.25 -12.35 -18.59
C GLN A 246 -9.96 -13.06 -18.98
N PRO A 247 -9.08 -12.42 -19.78
CA PRO A 247 -7.75 -12.95 -20.01
C PRO A 247 -7.00 -13.03 -18.67
N GLU A 248 -6.42 -14.19 -18.38
CA GLU A 248 -5.59 -14.35 -17.20
C GLU A 248 -4.26 -13.65 -17.45
N GLY A 249 -4.13 -12.40 -16.97
CA GLY A 249 -3.00 -11.57 -17.34
C GLY A 249 -2.41 -10.74 -16.21
N SER A 250 -1.08 -10.77 -16.11
CA SER A 250 -0.28 -9.85 -15.30
C SER A 250 -0.03 -8.50 -16.01
N GLY A 251 -0.97 -8.08 -16.87
CA GLY A 251 -0.87 -6.89 -17.72
C GLY A 251 0.11 -7.01 -18.91
N THR A 252 0.80 -8.13 -19.08
CA THR A 252 1.85 -8.30 -20.10
C THR A 252 1.84 -9.62 -20.87
N SER A 253 1.21 -10.69 -20.37
CA SER A 253 0.92 -11.93 -21.11
C SER A 253 -0.47 -12.45 -20.73
N SER A 254 -1.08 -13.29 -21.57
CA SER A 254 -2.31 -14.02 -21.27
C SER A 254 -1.94 -15.49 -21.05
N ALA A 255 -2.12 -16.02 -19.83
CA ALA A 255 -1.92 -17.44 -19.52
C ALA A 255 -3.12 -18.31 -19.97
N GLY A 256 -4.10 -17.70 -20.64
CA GLY A 256 -5.37 -18.32 -21.01
C GLY A 256 -6.53 -17.44 -20.58
N THR A 257 -7.67 -18.06 -20.35
CA THR A 257 -8.90 -17.39 -19.92
C THR A 257 -9.23 -17.84 -18.50
N THR A 258 -9.39 -16.89 -17.59
CA THR A 258 -9.88 -17.15 -16.23
C THR A 258 -11.27 -16.55 -16.06
N VAL A 259 -12.02 -17.08 -15.09
CA VAL A 259 -13.19 -16.37 -14.58
C VAL A 259 -12.73 -15.09 -13.88
N MET A 260 -13.47 -14.01 -14.09
CA MET A 260 -13.32 -12.77 -13.35
C MET A 260 -13.80 -12.97 -11.91
N TRP A 261 -12.92 -12.68 -10.97
CA TRP A 261 -13.21 -12.77 -9.54
C TRP A 261 -13.72 -11.43 -9.02
N SER A 262 -14.64 -11.47 -8.05
CA SER A 262 -15.08 -10.31 -7.29
C SER A 262 -13.94 -9.73 -6.45
N ILE A 263 -14.10 -8.49 -6.01
CA ILE A 263 -13.27 -7.96 -4.92
C ILE A 263 -13.53 -8.84 -3.69
N GLY A 264 -12.46 -9.27 -3.02
CA GLY A 264 -12.56 -10.19 -1.89
C GLY A 264 -13.56 -9.67 -0.85
N LYS A 265 -14.61 -10.46 -0.60
CA LYS A 265 -15.67 -10.11 0.33
C LYS A 265 -15.32 -10.66 1.71
N HIS A 266 -15.53 -9.85 2.73
CA HIS A 266 -15.42 -10.28 4.12
C HIS A 266 -16.71 -10.99 4.54
N TYR A 267 -16.56 -12.24 4.96
CA TYR A 267 -17.63 -13.05 5.54
C TYR A 267 -17.38 -13.18 7.04
N ASN A 268 -18.44 -13.04 7.84
CA ASN A 268 -18.35 -12.90 9.30
C ASN A 268 -17.33 -11.83 9.72
N ALA A 269 -17.46 -10.62 9.15
CA ALA A 269 -16.49 -9.56 9.32
C ALA A 269 -16.28 -9.22 10.81
N ILE A 270 -15.03 -9.22 11.25
CA ILE A 270 -14.67 -8.87 12.62
C ILE A 270 -14.85 -7.37 12.79
N ASN A 271 -15.77 -6.98 13.67
CA ASN A 271 -15.97 -5.59 14.06
C ASN A 271 -15.64 -5.43 15.54
N LEU A 272 -14.44 -4.92 15.81
CA LEU A 272 -13.93 -4.74 17.15
C LEU A 272 -14.84 -3.89 18.06
N GLY A 273 -15.49 -2.85 17.51
CA GLY A 273 -16.44 -2.03 18.28
C GLY A 273 -17.68 -2.82 18.70
N ALA A 274 -18.22 -3.65 17.79
CA ALA A 274 -19.33 -4.54 18.12
C ALA A 274 -18.92 -5.58 19.16
N ILE A 275 -17.73 -6.18 19.00
CA ILE A 275 -17.15 -7.14 19.95
C ILE A 275 -16.98 -6.53 21.36
N LEU A 276 -16.46 -5.31 21.46
CA LEU A 276 -16.27 -4.65 22.76
C LEU A 276 -17.60 -4.25 23.39
N LYS A 277 -18.57 -3.77 22.60
CA LYS A 277 -19.94 -3.56 23.08
C LYS A 277 -20.55 -4.86 23.60
N ASP A 278 -20.27 -5.94 22.90
CA ASP A 278 -20.73 -7.28 23.23
C ASP A 278 -20.13 -7.85 24.52
N LEU A 279 -18.91 -7.40 24.88
CA LEU A 279 -18.27 -7.66 26.16
C LEU A 279 -18.81 -6.79 27.30
N GLY A 280 -19.61 -5.76 26.99
CA GLY A 280 -20.21 -4.85 27.97
C GLY A 280 -19.55 -3.47 28.06
N TYR A 281 -18.64 -3.12 27.15
CA TYR A 281 -18.10 -1.77 27.08
C TYR A 281 -19.08 -0.79 26.42
N ASP A 282 -19.19 0.41 27.00
CA ASP A 282 -19.96 1.51 26.42
C ASP A 282 -19.13 2.27 25.38
N LEU A 283 -19.60 2.28 24.14
CA LEU A 283 -18.98 3.01 23.02
C LEU A 283 -19.83 4.19 22.54
N SER A 284 -20.85 4.60 23.30
CA SER A 284 -21.77 5.69 22.96
C SER A 284 -21.09 7.06 22.78
N GLY A 285 -19.85 7.21 23.24
CA GLY A 285 -19.02 8.42 23.06
C GLY A 285 -18.35 8.57 21.69
N ILE A 286 -18.25 7.50 20.88
CA ILE A 286 -17.55 7.54 19.58
C ILE A 286 -18.19 8.55 18.61
N GLU A 287 -19.51 8.77 18.69
CA GLU A 287 -20.18 9.75 17.82
C GLU A 287 -19.85 11.21 18.16
N LYS A 288 -19.53 11.52 19.43
CA LYS A 288 -19.11 12.86 19.89
C LYS A 288 -17.64 13.16 19.60
N GLY A 289 -16.84 12.12 19.35
CA GLY A 289 -15.42 12.19 19.01
C GLY A 289 -15.11 12.14 17.51
N LYS A 290 -16.09 12.33 16.62
CA LYS A 290 -15.81 12.48 15.18
C LYS A 290 -14.93 13.72 14.97
N THR A 291 -13.61 13.56 14.97
CA THR A 291 -12.81 14.27 13.97
C THR A 291 -13.41 13.88 12.63
N LYS A 292 -14.21 14.78 12.05
CA LYS A 292 -14.76 14.61 10.70
C LYS A 292 -13.66 14.02 9.85
N ARG A 293 -13.89 12.81 9.34
CA ARG A 293 -13.01 12.16 8.38
C ARG A 293 -12.91 13.13 7.22
N GLN A 294 -11.83 13.91 7.18
CA GLN A 294 -11.65 14.89 6.13
C GLN A 294 -11.60 14.11 4.83
N THR A 295 -12.61 14.29 4.00
CA THR A 295 -12.65 13.64 2.69
C THR A 295 -11.56 14.29 1.83
N SER A 296 -11.22 13.67 0.70
CA SER A 296 -10.35 14.29 -0.30
C SER A 296 -10.82 15.69 -0.74
N GLU A 297 -12.09 16.05 -0.50
CA GLU A 297 -12.63 17.37 -0.77
C GLU A 297 -12.31 18.39 0.34
N ASP A 298 -12.14 17.96 1.59
CA ASP A 298 -11.79 18.84 2.71
C ASP A 298 -10.32 19.29 2.67
N LEU A 299 -9.47 18.62 1.90
CA LEU A 299 -8.05 18.98 1.65
C LEU A 299 -7.87 20.08 0.59
N LYS A 300 -8.96 20.74 0.15
CA LYS A 300 -8.88 21.88 -0.77
C LYS A 300 -8.42 23.14 -0.01
N GLY A 301 -7.19 23.57 -0.28
CA GLY A 301 -6.64 24.84 0.17
C GLY A 301 -5.40 24.73 1.06
N PRO A 302 -4.65 25.84 1.23
CA PRO A 302 -3.50 25.89 2.14
C PRO A 302 -3.92 25.62 3.59
N PRO A 303 -2.99 25.17 4.46
CA PRO A 303 -3.31 24.90 5.84
C PRO A 303 -3.62 26.19 6.60
N THR A 304 -4.60 26.12 7.52
CA THR A 304 -5.01 27.25 8.34
C THR A 304 -3.99 27.55 9.44
N GLU A 305 -4.07 28.73 10.05
CA GLU A 305 -3.17 29.10 11.15
C GLU A 305 -3.39 28.20 12.37
N GLU A 306 -4.62 27.76 12.65
CA GLU A 306 -4.89 26.79 13.73
C GLU A 306 -4.17 25.46 13.49
N GLN A 307 -4.16 24.98 12.24
CA GLN A 307 -3.44 23.76 11.87
C GLN A 307 -1.92 23.92 12.01
N ARG A 308 -1.39 25.10 11.67
CA ARG A 308 0.03 25.42 11.86
C ARG A 308 0.39 25.44 13.35
N GLN A 309 -0.42 26.06 14.20
CA GLN A 309 -0.20 26.10 15.64
C GLN A 309 -0.25 24.69 16.25
N LEU A 310 -1.15 23.83 15.80
CA LEU A 310 -1.22 22.45 16.25
C LEU A 310 0.04 21.65 15.89
N VAL A 311 0.59 21.83 14.68
CA VAL A 311 1.85 21.20 14.29
C VAL A 311 3.04 21.79 15.06
N LEU A 312 3.12 23.12 15.20
CA LEU A 312 4.14 23.77 16.03
C LEU A 312 4.19 23.17 17.42
N TRP A 313 3.02 22.99 18.01
CA TRP A 313 2.86 22.41 19.33
C TRP A 313 3.39 20.97 19.40
N ILE A 314 3.04 20.11 18.44
CA ILE A 314 3.54 18.72 18.40
C ILE A 314 5.08 18.72 18.34
N LEU A 315 5.66 19.59 17.50
CA LEU A 315 7.11 19.72 17.35
C LEU A 315 7.78 20.27 18.62
N GLU A 316 7.07 20.99 19.48
CA GLU A 316 7.60 21.59 20.72
C GLU A 316 7.47 20.70 21.95
N GLN A 317 6.78 19.57 21.85
CA GLN A 317 6.74 18.61 22.94
C GLN A 317 8.15 18.15 23.34
N PRO A 318 8.46 17.98 24.63
CA PRO A 318 9.73 17.42 25.06
C PRO A 318 9.77 15.90 24.81
N GLY A 319 10.94 15.39 24.43
CA GLY A 319 11.17 13.94 24.29
C GLY A 319 12.04 13.57 23.10
N HIS A 320 12.53 12.33 23.09
CA HIS A 320 13.29 11.74 21.99
C HIS A 320 12.55 10.59 21.30
N GLU A 321 11.42 10.18 21.86
CA GLU A 321 10.60 9.09 21.31
C GLU A 321 9.91 9.52 20.00
N PRO A 322 9.75 8.60 19.04
CA PRO A 322 8.99 8.85 17.81
C PRO A 322 7.58 9.36 18.09
N PHE A 323 7.07 10.24 17.20
CA PHE A 323 5.69 10.68 17.27
C PHE A 323 4.72 9.49 17.12
N ASN A 324 3.64 9.52 17.88
CA ASN A 324 2.57 8.54 17.73
C ASN A 324 1.81 8.75 16.40
N GLN A 325 0.87 7.85 16.10
CA GLN A 325 0.16 7.86 14.83
C GLN A 325 -0.68 9.14 14.63
N GLU A 326 -1.37 9.62 15.66
CA GLU A 326 -2.20 10.83 15.57
C GLU A 326 -1.36 12.10 15.39
N GLN A 327 -0.25 12.20 16.13
CA GLN A 327 0.72 13.29 15.98
C GLN A 327 1.31 13.31 14.56
N SER A 328 1.74 12.14 14.07
CA SER A 328 2.29 11.99 12.72
C SER A 328 1.25 12.29 11.64
N ARG A 329 -0.02 11.96 11.90
CA ARG A 329 -1.13 12.24 10.99
C ARG A 329 -1.41 13.73 10.88
N VAL A 330 -1.48 14.45 12.00
CA VAL A 330 -1.66 15.91 12.02
C VAL A 330 -0.55 16.61 11.22
N ILE A 331 0.71 16.19 11.43
CA ILE A 331 1.84 16.70 10.66
C ILE A 331 1.70 16.37 9.17
N SER A 332 1.36 15.14 8.82
CA SER A 332 1.20 14.70 7.43
C SER A 332 0.05 15.42 6.70
N ASP A 333 -1.07 15.65 7.37
CA ASP A 333 -2.23 16.37 6.83
C ASP A 333 -1.88 17.85 6.59
N TRP A 334 -1.10 18.45 7.50
CA TRP A 334 -0.56 19.79 7.29
C TRP A 334 0.38 19.84 6.07
N ILE A 335 1.32 18.89 5.93
CA ILE A 335 2.23 18.82 4.77
C ILE A 335 1.43 18.65 3.47
N ALA A 336 0.40 17.79 3.47
CA ALA A 336 -0.45 17.57 2.32
C ALA A 336 -1.12 18.87 1.86
N ARG A 337 -1.70 19.64 2.79
CA ARG A 337 -2.31 20.95 2.53
C ARG A 337 -1.29 22.01 2.12
N ALA A 338 -0.09 21.99 2.71
CA ALA A 338 0.96 22.96 2.42
C ALA A 338 1.40 22.92 0.94
N SER A 339 1.17 21.79 0.24
CA SER A 339 1.35 21.73 -1.22
C SER A 339 0.45 22.68 -2.02
N GLY A 340 -0.63 23.18 -1.40
CA GLY A 340 -1.57 24.16 -1.93
C GLY A 340 -1.24 25.61 -1.60
N TYR A 341 -0.13 25.91 -0.92
CA TYR A 341 0.35 27.29 -0.81
C TYR A 341 0.72 27.82 -2.20
N GLU A 342 0.19 29.00 -2.56
CA GLU A 342 0.56 29.70 -3.78
C GLU A 342 1.94 30.36 -3.66
N GLU A 343 2.30 30.83 -2.47
CA GLU A 343 3.57 31.47 -2.16
C GLU A 343 4.23 30.85 -0.92
N TRP A 344 5.55 30.64 -0.96
CA TRP A 344 6.35 30.15 0.16
C TRP A 344 7.22 31.25 0.75
N THR A 345 6.71 31.90 1.80
CA THR A 345 7.47 32.92 2.55
C THR A 345 8.62 32.29 3.36
N PRO A 346 9.63 33.07 3.77
CA PRO A 346 10.73 32.58 4.61
C PRO A 346 10.26 31.87 5.89
N GLU A 347 9.17 32.35 6.51
CA GLU A 347 8.60 31.75 7.72
C GLU A 347 7.99 30.38 7.45
N ARG A 348 7.30 30.21 6.30
CA ARG A 348 6.74 28.92 5.88
C ARG A 348 7.83 27.90 5.59
N ILE A 349 8.90 28.34 4.92
CA ILE A 349 10.08 27.51 4.65
C ILE A 349 10.78 27.14 5.98
N ALA A 350 10.96 28.08 6.90
CA ALA A 350 11.54 27.81 8.21
C ALA A 350 10.70 26.81 9.02
N PHE A 351 9.36 26.90 8.91
CA PHE A 351 8.48 25.95 9.57
C PHE A 351 8.58 24.54 8.97
N LEU A 352 8.59 24.42 7.65
CA LEU A 352 8.81 23.14 6.97
C LEU A 352 10.21 22.56 7.31
N ARG A 353 11.23 23.41 7.45
CA ARG A 353 12.56 23.01 7.92
C ARG A 353 12.51 22.39 9.31
N LYS A 354 11.76 22.99 10.25
CA LYS A 354 11.57 22.46 11.60
C LYS A 354 10.99 21.04 11.55
N ILE A 355 10.00 20.80 10.68
CA ILE A 355 9.40 19.48 10.47
C ILE A 355 10.43 18.48 9.90
N ILE A 356 11.17 18.84 8.85
CA ILE A 356 12.15 17.95 8.19
C ILE A 356 13.28 17.54 9.15
N ARG A 357 13.73 18.46 10.01
CA ARG A 357 14.82 18.23 10.95
C ARG A 357 14.39 17.47 12.21
N ASP A 358 13.09 17.33 12.49
CA ASP A 358 12.64 16.69 13.72
C ASP A 358 12.94 15.18 13.69
N PRO A 359 13.79 14.67 14.60
CA PRO A 359 14.20 13.28 14.56
C PRO A 359 13.07 12.31 14.93
N ARG A 360 12.00 12.77 15.58
CA ARG A 360 10.89 11.94 16.03
C ARG A 360 9.88 11.65 14.92
N LEU A 361 9.95 12.38 13.82
CA LEU A 361 9.08 12.18 12.67
C LEU A 361 9.53 10.94 11.86
N THR A 362 8.84 9.83 12.09
CA THR A 362 9.05 8.55 11.40
C THR A 362 8.09 8.33 10.24
N PHE A 363 7.11 9.22 10.03
CA PHE A 363 6.17 9.14 8.93
C PHE A 363 5.76 10.53 8.46
N ALA A 364 6.09 10.86 7.21
CA ALA A 364 5.68 12.12 6.59
C ALA A 364 5.44 11.92 5.09
N SER A 365 4.17 11.83 4.70
CA SER A 365 3.76 11.72 3.30
C SER A 365 3.81 13.08 2.59
N ASN A 366 3.93 13.05 1.26
CA ASN A 366 3.72 14.19 0.35
C ASN A 366 4.80 15.28 0.26
N PHE A 367 5.98 15.12 0.88
CA PHE A 367 7.13 16.02 0.63
C PHE A 367 7.51 16.08 -0.86
N ASP A 368 7.40 14.96 -1.57
CA ASP A 368 7.65 14.86 -3.01
C ASP A 368 6.76 15.80 -3.83
N THR A 369 5.52 16.03 -3.37
CA THR A 369 4.58 16.92 -4.07
C THR A 369 4.95 18.39 -3.88
N ILE A 370 5.37 18.79 -2.67
CA ILE A 370 5.86 20.15 -2.41
C ILE A 370 7.12 20.39 -3.24
N PHE A 371 8.13 19.51 -3.13
CA PHE A 371 9.41 19.74 -3.77
C PHE A 371 9.37 19.72 -5.31
N ARG A 372 8.41 19.00 -5.90
CA ARG A 372 8.19 18.99 -7.34
C ARG A 372 7.52 20.28 -7.85
N ARG A 373 6.66 20.90 -7.04
CA ARG A 373 5.89 22.09 -7.44
C ARG A 373 6.62 23.40 -7.15
N HIS A 374 7.36 23.45 -6.05
CA HIS A 374 7.90 24.66 -5.46
C HIS A 374 9.44 24.62 -5.43
N LYS A 375 10.07 25.11 -6.50
CA LYS A 375 11.52 24.99 -6.74
C LYS A 375 12.35 25.71 -5.68
N GLU A 376 11.89 26.88 -5.26
CA GLU A 376 12.47 27.73 -4.23
C GLU A 376 12.51 27.04 -2.86
N VAL A 377 11.44 26.34 -2.50
CA VAL A 377 11.37 25.53 -1.27
C VAL A 377 12.38 24.39 -1.32
N THR A 378 12.43 23.67 -2.45
CA THR A 378 13.40 22.59 -2.63
C THR A 378 14.82 23.08 -2.54
N LYS A 379 15.16 24.19 -3.19
CA LYS A 379 16.50 24.79 -3.11
C LYS A 379 16.86 25.15 -1.67
N ALA A 380 15.91 25.64 -0.88
CA ALA A 380 16.13 26.05 0.50
C ALA A 380 16.21 24.88 1.50
N LEU A 381 15.59 23.73 1.21
CA LEU A 381 15.44 22.60 2.15
C LEU A 381 16.16 21.32 1.73
N LEU A 382 16.69 21.25 0.51
CA LEU A 382 17.47 20.10 0.06
C LEU A 382 18.70 19.82 0.95
N PRO A 383 19.46 20.83 1.45
CA PRO A 383 20.52 20.57 2.43
C PRO A 383 20.00 19.87 3.68
N ASP A 384 18.85 20.29 4.21
CA ASP A 384 18.22 19.70 5.39
C ASP A 384 17.81 18.24 5.17
N VAL A 385 17.30 17.92 3.98
CA VAL A 385 16.98 16.53 3.60
C VAL A 385 18.24 15.67 3.55
N LEU A 386 19.33 16.20 2.99
CA LEU A 386 20.62 15.49 2.93
C LEU A 386 21.22 15.30 4.33
N ASP A 387 21.11 16.30 5.23
CA ASP A 387 21.50 16.18 6.63
C ASP A 387 20.75 15.01 7.32
N THR A 388 19.44 14.91 7.11
CA THR A 388 18.61 13.85 7.69
C THR A 388 18.98 12.47 7.14
N ILE A 389 19.26 12.35 5.83
CA ILE A 389 19.77 11.12 5.21
C ILE A 389 21.14 10.75 5.77
N GLU A 390 22.02 11.72 5.95
CA GLU A 390 23.37 11.52 6.49
C GLU A 390 23.34 11.00 7.92
N ALA A 391 22.50 11.58 8.77
CA ALA A 391 22.38 11.19 10.17
C ALA A 391 21.78 9.79 10.34
N LYS A 392 20.63 9.53 9.68
CA LYS A 392 19.82 8.34 9.94
C LYS A 392 20.01 7.21 8.94
N GLY A 393 20.52 7.50 7.75
CA GLY A 393 20.40 6.62 6.60
C GLY A 393 18.97 6.55 6.08
N ILE A 394 18.81 5.98 4.89
CA ILE A 394 17.53 5.55 4.36
C ILE A 394 17.37 4.06 4.66
N ASP A 395 16.25 3.74 5.29
CA ASP A 395 15.83 2.38 5.58
C ASP A 395 14.45 2.13 4.92
N ARG A 396 13.96 0.89 4.90
CA ARG A 396 12.62 0.59 4.36
C ARG A 396 11.48 1.13 5.25
N GLN A 397 11.83 1.87 6.29
CA GLN A 397 10.94 2.24 7.37
C GLN A 397 9.98 3.39 7.03
N GLN A 398 10.07 3.92 5.81
CA GLN A 398 9.32 5.08 5.34
C GLN A 398 9.50 6.33 6.22
N ASN A 399 10.62 6.41 6.94
CA ASN A 399 10.99 7.54 7.76
C ASN A 399 11.21 8.82 6.91
N ALA A 400 11.38 9.97 7.58
CA ALA A 400 11.62 11.24 6.89
C ALA A 400 12.81 11.18 5.91
N ALA A 401 13.86 10.42 6.23
CA ALA A 401 15.01 10.20 5.33
C ALA A 401 14.60 9.38 4.08
N TYR A 402 13.80 8.32 4.23
CA TYR A 402 13.27 7.55 3.11
C TYR A 402 12.40 8.40 2.20
N LYS A 403 11.48 9.21 2.76
CA LYS A 403 10.59 10.07 1.98
C LYS A 403 11.36 11.21 1.32
N GLY A 404 12.34 11.77 2.00
CA GLY A 404 13.30 12.73 1.45
C GLY A 404 14.08 12.14 0.27
N GLY A 405 14.72 10.98 0.48
CA GLY A 405 15.46 10.26 -0.55
C GLY A 405 14.60 9.83 -1.73
N PHE A 406 13.35 9.42 -1.47
CA PHE A 406 12.37 9.12 -2.51
C PHE A 406 11.99 10.37 -3.32
N ALA A 407 11.82 11.52 -2.66
CA ALA A 407 11.53 12.79 -3.32
C ALA A 407 12.69 13.25 -4.22
N LEU A 408 13.96 13.00 -3.85
CA LEU A 408 15.13 13.35 -4.67
C LEU A 408 15.02 12.81 -6.10
N LYS A 409 14.40 11.63 -6.27
CA LYS A 409 14.23 10.97 -7.57
C LYS A 409 13.43 11.78 -8.58
N TYR A 410 12.58 12.70 -8.11
CA TYR A 410 11.69 13.52 -8.93
C TYR A 410 12.19 14.96 -9.08
N LEU A 411 13.35 15.30 -8.50
CA LEU A 411 13.94 16.62 -8.64
C LEU A 411 14.69 16.74 -9.96
N ASN A 412 14.73 17.96 -10.50
CA ASN A 412 15.49 18.31 -11.69
C ASN A 412 17.00 18.36 -11.39
N ALA A 413 17.82 18.18 -12.43
CA ALA A 413 19.27 18.13 -12.31
C ALA A 413 19.90 19.42 -11.75
N ASP A 414 19.33 20.58 -12.07
CA ASP A 414 19.84 21.88 -11.62
C ASP A 414 19.73 22.10 -10.10
N LEU A 415 18.81 21.41 -9.43
CA LEU A 415 18.69 21.39 -7.98
C LEU A 415 19.66 20.41 -7.32
N LEU A 416 19.95 19.29 -7.98
CA LEU A 416 20.78 18.20 -7.44
C LEU A 416 22.28 18.41 -7.70
N ALA A 417 22.65 19.00 -8.83
CA ALA A 417 24.05 19.21 -9.23
C ALA A 417 24.91 19.97 -8.19
N PRO A 418 24.42 21.00 -7.50
CA PRO A 418 25.18 21.66 -6.43
C PRO A 418 25.56 20.74 -5.26
N HIS A 419 24.86 19.61 -5.11
CA HIS A 419 25.04 18.65 -4.02
C HIS A 419 25.73 17.35 -4.46
N ALA A 420 26.31 17.30 -5.66
CA ALA A 420 26.85 16.08 -6.25
C ALA A 420 27.85 15.35 -5.34
N ASN A 421 28.87 16.07 -4.85
CA ASN A 421 29.91 15.49 -3.98
C ASN A 421 29.30 14.88 -2.71
N ARG A 422 28.32 15.56 -2.10
CA ARG A 422 27.65 15.09 -0.89
C ARG A 422 26.81 13.84 -1.14
N ILE A 423 26.07 13.80 -2.25
CA ILE A 423 25.28 12.62 -2.66
C ILE A 423 26.21 11.42 -2.92
N LEU A 424 27.34 11.64 -3.58
CA LEU A 424 28.33 10.58 -3.83
C LEU A 424 28.96 10.05 -2.54
N GLN A 425 29.31 10.93 -1.61
CA GLN A 425 29.81 10.54 -0.29
C GLN A 425 28.79 9.68 0.47
N LEU A 426 27.52 10.08 0.48
CA LEU A 426 26.43 9.31 1.11
C LEU A 426 26.28 7.91 0.48
N MET A 427 26.38 7.80 -0.85
CA MET A 427 26.34 6.51 -1.54
C MET A 427 27.50 5.58 -1.20
N GLN A 428 28.66 6.14 -0.86
CA GLN A 428 29.86 5.39 -0.50
C GLN A 428 29.84 5.01 0.98
N SER A 429 29.45 5.92 1.86
CA SER A 429 29.46 5.73 3.32
C SER A 429 28.26 4.94 3.85
N ARG A 430 27.16 4.84 3.08
CA ARG A 430 25.92 4.13 3.50
C ARG A 430 25.49 3.09 2.44
N PRO A 431 25.97 1.83 2.53
CA PRO A 431 25.49 0.74 1.67
C PRO A 431 24.03 0.36 1.99
N GLY A 432 23.48 -0.62 1.25
CA GLY A 432 22.09 -1.05 1.39
C GLY A 432 21.09 -0.11 0.70
N GLU A 433 19.97 0.16 1.37
CA GLU A 433 18.85 0.97 0.88
C GLU A 433 19.24 2.41 0.54
N THR A 434 20.14 3.03 1.32
CA THR A 434 20.58 4.41 1.06
C THR A 434 21.24 4.51 -0.31
N ARG A 435 22.23 3.64 -0.57
CA ARG A 435 22.86 3.53 -1.88
C ARG A 435 21.82 3.24 -2.96
N GLU A 436 20.92 2.27 -2.74
CA GLU A 436 19.89 1.92 -3.72
C GLU A 436 19.03 3.13 -4.11
N GLN A 437 18.53 3.90 -3.15
CA GLN A 437 17.67 5.07 -3.40
C GLN A 437 18.43 6.20 -4.10
N LEU A 438 19.71 6.41 -3.75
CA LEU A 438 20.53 7.44 -4.36
C LEU A 438 21.00 7.07 -5.79
N LEU A 439 21.09 5.79 -6.15
CA LEU A 439 21.38 5.38 -7.54
C LEU A 439 20.36 5.93 -8.56
N TYR A 440 19.11 6.15 -8.13
CA TYR A 440 18.07 6.76 -8.99
C TYR A 440 18.33 8.22 -9.36
N VAL A 441 19.22 8.92 -8.64
CA VAL A 441 19.52 10.35 -8.86
C VAL A 441 20.91 10.60 -9.41
N VAL A 442 21.78 9.59 -9.47
CA VAL A 442 23.17 9.73 -9.97
C VAL A 442 23.22 10.32 -11.39
N GLY A 443 22.25 9.99 -12.24
CA GLY A 443 22.17 10.56 -13.58
C GLY A 443 21.86 12.07 -13.64
N LYS A 444 21.54 12.68 -12.50
CA LYS A 444 21.05 14.07 -12.39
C LYS A 444 21.95 14.98 -11.55
N ILE A 445 23.00 14.46 -10.95
CA ILE A 445 23.90 15.27 -10.10
C ILE A 445 24.94 16.06 -10.90
N GLY A 446 24.77 16.19 -12.21
CA GLY A 446 25.68 16.98 -13.03
C GLY A 446 26.96 16.26 -13.48
N ILE A 447 27.15 14.98 -13.12
CA ILE A 447 28.34 14.16 -13.40
C ILE A 447 27.94 12.98 -14.28
N ASN A 448 28.87 12.49 -15.13
CA ASN A 448 28.65 11.27 -15.91
C ASN A 448 28.32 10.09 -14.97
N PRO A 449 27.14 9.46 -15.07
CA PRO A 449 26.72 8.42 -14.13
C PRO A 449 27.45 7.09 -14.30
N ILE A 450 28.04 6.80 -15.47
CA ILE A 450 28.54 5.45 -15.81
C ILE A 450 29.62 4.95 -14.86
N PRO A 451 30.67 5.74 -14.54
CA PRO A 451 31.71 5.29 -13.62
C PRO A 451 31.19 5.02 -12.20
N ILE A 452 30.11 5.69 -11.80
CA ILE A 452 29.54 5.62 -10.45
C ILE A 452 28.62 4.40 -10.30
N LEU A 453 27.86 4.09 -11.36
CA LEU A 453 26.92 2.97 -11.36
C LEU A 453 27.63 1.62 -11.42
N GLY A 454 28.82 1.53 -12.01
CA GLY A 454 29.57 0.28 -12.15
C GLY A 454 28.97 -0.66 -13.20
N SER A 455 29.47 -1.90 -13.27
CA SER A 455 29.04 -2.88 -14.28
C SER A 455 27.61 -3.37 -14.03
N ILE A 456 26.81 -3.43 -15.09
CA ILE A 456 25.44 -3.98 -15.08
C ILE A 456 25.47 -5.35 -15.77
N ASN A 457 24.96 -6.39 -15.10
CA ASN A 457 24.87 -7.74 -15.64
C ASN A 457 23.43 -8.25 -15.51
N LEU A 458 22.76 -8.52 -16.64
CA LEU A 458 21.38 -9.04 -16.65
C LEU A 458 21.28 -10.55 -16.42
N GLN A 459 22.35 -11.30 -16.72
CA GLN A 459 22.38 -12.76 -16.54
C GLN A 459 22.51 -13.14 -15.07
N ASN A 460 23.26 -12.34 -14.31
CA ASN A 460 23.37 -12.46 -12.87
C ASN A 460 23.13 -11.08 -12.21
N PRO A 461 21.86 -10.66 -12.09
CA PRO A 461 21.54 -9.33 -11.57
C PRO A 461 21.87 -9.24 -10.09
N GLY A 462 22.82 -8.37 -9.76
CA GLY A 462 23.11 -7.99 -8.37
C GLY A 462 21.96 -7.18 -7.75
N GLN A 463 22.03 -6.98 -6.44
CA GLN A 463 21.00 -6.28 -5.64
C GLN A 463 20.63 -4.87 -6.15
N TYR A 464 21.52 -4.19 -6.87
CA TYR A 464 21.32 -2.82 -7.35
C TYR A 464 20.98 -2.70 -8.84
N THR A 465 20.87 -3.82 -9.57
CA THR A 465 20.71 -3.83 -11.04
C THR A 465 19.52 -2.99 -11.50
N ALA A 466 18.36 -3.13 -10.84
CA ALA A 466 17.18 -2.32 -11.16
C ALA A 466 17.42 -0.82 -10.95
N ALA A 467 18.04 -0.45 -9.83
CA ALA A 467 18.32 0.95 -9.48
C ALA A 467 19.37 1.57 -10.41
N GLN A 468 20.38 0.80 -10.83
CA GLN A 468 21.38 1.23 -11.81
C GLN A 468 20.74 1.55 -13.17
N ILE A 469 19.93 0.64 -13.71
CA ILE A 469 19.27 0.84 -15.02
C ILE A 469 18.27 2.00 -14.95
N LYS A 470 17.48 2.09 -13.87
CA LYS A 470 16.56 3.22 -13.67
C LYS A 470 17.28 4.55 -13.46
N GLY A 471 18.45 4.53 -12.83
CA GLY A 471 19.34 5.69 -12.70
C GLY A 471 19.86 6.16 -14.05
N LEU A 472 20.30 5.24 -14.92
CA LEU A 472 20.68 5.54 -16.31
C LEU A 472 19.51 6.14 -17.08
N CYS A 473 18.32 5.53 -17.03
CA CYS A 473 17.13 6.03 -17.72
C CYS A 473 16.78 7.47 -17.33
N ARG A 474 17.01 7.85 -16.06
CA ARG A 474 16.71 9.18 -15.51
C ARG A 474 17.85 10.18 -15.70
N ALA A 475 18.95 9.77 -16.33
CA ALA A 475 20.09 10.64 -16.50
C ALA A 475 19.82 11.78 -17.48
N GLU A 476 20.57 12.87 -17.33
CA GLU A 476 20.52 13.99 -18.25
C GLU A 476 20.86 13.54 -19.69
N LEU A 477 20.11 14.05 -20.66
CA LEU A 477 20.25 13.64 -22.07
C LEU A 477 21.63 13.93 -22.68
N ARG A 478 22.41 14.84 -22.09
CA ARG A 478 23.78 15.11 -22.53
C ARG A 478 24.71 13.89 -22.42
N TRP A 479 24.35 12.90 -21.60
CA TRP A 479 25.09 11.65 -21.44
C TRP A 479 24.58 10.52 -22.35
N SER A 480 23.66 10.80 -23.28
CA SER A 480 22.97 9.75 -24.03
C SER A 480 23.92 8.82 -24.79
N GLU A 481 24.93 9.34 -25.49
CA GLU A 481 25.87 8.50 -26.26
C GLU A 481 26.60 7.49 -25.37
N ASP A 482 27.17 7.95 -24.24
CA ASP A 482 27.86 7.07 -23.32
C ASP A 482 26.89 6.04 -22.71
N ILE A 483 25.67 6.47 -22.35
CA ILE A 483 24.65 5.60 -21.77
C ILE A 483 24.20 4.53 -22.78
N LEU A 484 24.00 4.91 -24.04
CA LEU A 484 23.65 3.97 -25.10
C LEU A 484 24.75 2.93 -25.32
N SER A 485 26.03 3.32 -25.23
CA SER A 485 27.16 2.39 -25.34
C SER A 485 27.13 1.30 -24.27
N VAL A 486 26.63 1.62 -23.07
CA VAL A 486 26.46 0.67 -21.96
C VAL A 486 25.19 -0.15 -22.11
N LEU A 487 24.07 0.46 -22.53
CA LEU A 487 22.76 -0.21 -22.58
C LEU A 487 22.61 -1.17 -23.76
N ARG A 488 23.11 -0.83 -24.96
CA ARG A 488 22.99 -1.65 -26.17
C ARG A 488 23.48 -3.10 -26.01
N PRO A 489 24.64 -3.37 -25.40
CA PRO A 489 25.13 -4.74 -25.23
C PRO A 489 24.42 -5.53 -24.12
N LEU A 490 23.59 -4.91 -23.27
CA LEU A 490 22.95 -5.62 -22.15
C LEU A 490 21.90 -6.64 -22.61
N ILE A 491 21.21 -6.37 -23.73
CA ILE A 491 20.24 -7.30 -24.32
C ILE A 491 20.98 -8.16 -25.34
N THR A 492 21.40 -9.34 -24.91
CA THR A 492 22.12 -10.31 -25.74
C THR A 492 21.16 -11.23 -26.49
N SER A 493 21.66 -12.03 -27.43
CA SER A 493 20.87 -13.07 -28.11
C SER A 493 20.20 -14.02 -27.12
N ASN A 494 20.88 -14.41 -26.03
CA ASN A 494 20.30 -15.28 -25.00
C ASN A 494 19.09 -14.63 -24.31
N GLU A 495 19.13 -13.31 -24.09
CA GLU A 495 18.03 -12.56 -23.50
C GLU A 495 16.81 -12.50 -24.43
N LEU A 496 17.04 -12.32 -25.74
CA LEU A 496 15.99 -12.27 -26.76
C LEU A 496 15.26 -13.62 -26.94
N HIS A 497 15.91 -14.74 -26.62
CA HIS A 497 15.33 -16.09 -26.73
C HIS A 497 14.60 -16.56 -25.45
N LYS A 498 14.58 -15.75 -24.38
CA LYS A 498 13.74 -16.05 -23.22
C LYS A 498 12.27 -16.12 -23.64
N GLU A 499 11.46 -16.89 -22.93
CA GLU A 499 10.00 -16.94 -23.17
C GLU A 499 9.32 -15.60 -22.81
N ARG A 500 9.92 -14.84 -21.90
CA ARG A 500 9.39 -13.57 -21.40
C ARG A 500 10.49 -12.62 -20.97
N ALA A 501 10.32 -11.33 -21.25
CA ALA A 501 11.20 -10.29 -20.74
C ALA A 501 11.00 -10.10 -19.23
N SER A 502 12.08 -10.11 -18.46
CA SER A 502 12.06 -9.75 -17.04
C SER A 502 11.85 -8.23 -16.88
N PRO A 503 11.67 -7.73 -15.64
CA PRO A 503 11.61 -6.29 -15.39
C PRO A 503 12.88 -5.55 -15.85
N TYR A 504 14.05 -6.20 -15.85
CA TYR A 504 15.31 -5.55 -16.19
C TYR A 504 15.43 -5.22 -17.68
N GLU A 505 15.08 -6.15 -18.59
CA GLU A 505 15.11 -5.88 -20.03
C GLU A 505 14.08 -4.80 -20.39
N GLN A 506 12.93 -4.77 -19.71
CA GLN A 506 11.95 -3.69 -19.86
C GLN A 506 12.53 -2.33 -19.46
N TYR A 507 13.29 -2.25 -18.35
CA TYR A 507 13.96 -1.01 -17.94
C TYR A 507 15.05 -0.59 -18.94
N VAL A 508 15.82 -1.54 -19.49
CA VAL A 508 16.83 -1.26 -20.52
C VAL A 508 16.18 -0.70 -21.77
N LEU A 509 15.10 -1.31 -22.27
CA LEU A 509 14.40 -0.83 -23.47
C LEU A 509 13.80 0.57 -23.28
N ARG A 510 13.27 0.87 -22.08
CA ARG A 510 12.78 2.22 -21.75
C ARG A 510 13.93 3.24 -21.71
N ALA A 511 15.07 2.85 -21.16
CA ALA A 511 16.26 3.70 -21.11
C ALA A 511 16.81 3.96 -22.53
N LEU A 512 16.95 2.93 -23.37
CA LEU A 512 17.33 3.07 -24.79
C LEU A 512 16.40 4.04 -25.51
N ALA A 513 15.09 3.85 -25.37
CA ALA A 513 14.08 4.72 -25.97
C ALA A 513 14.18 6.18 -25.49
N ARG A 514 14.40 6.41 -24.19
CA ARG A 514 14.54 7.75 -23.60
C ARG A 514 15.76 8.50 -24.13
N HIS A 515 16.87 7.79 -24.33
CA HIS A 515 18.14 8.34 -24.81
C HIS A 515 18.25 8.40 -26.35
N GLY A 516 17.13 8.28 -27.07
CA GLY A 516 17.07 8.50 -28.51
C GLY A 516 17.15 7.24 -29.37
N ASP A 517 17.30 6.05 -28.78
CA ASP A 517 17.47 4.78 -29.50
C ASP A 517 16.20 3.94 -29.55
N SER A 518 15.06 4.61 -29.77
CA SER A 518 13.74 3.99 -29.82
C SER A 518 13.58 3.00 -30.99
N MET A 519 14.26 3.25 -32.11
CA MET A 519 14.27 2.35 -33.26
C MET A 519 15.05 1.07 -32.98
N TYR A 520 16.19 1.14 -32.29
CA TYR A 520 16.91 -0.04 -31.86
C TYR A 520 16.13 -0.82 -30.80
N ALA A 521 15.53 -0.14 -29.82
CA ALA A 521 14.64 -0.79 -28.85
C ALA A 521 13.46 -1.51 -29.53
N LYS A 522 12.88 -0.90 -30.58
CA LYS A 522 11.84 -1.55 -31.40
C LYS A 522 12.39 -2.76 -32.15
N LYS A 523 13.57 -2.65 -32.78
CA LYS A 523 14.24 -3.76 -33.46
C LYS A 523 14.47 -4.95 -32.51
N LEU A 524 14.94 -4.68 -31.28
CA LEU A 524 15.11 -5.73 -30.26
C LEU A 524 13.78 -6.38 -29.88
N LEU A 525 12.70 -5.60 -29.76
CA LEU A 525 11.36 -6.14 -29.49
C LEU A 525 10.83 -6.99 -30.66
N ASP A 526 11.10 -6.59 -31.90
CA ASP A 526 10.70 -7.33 -33.11
C ASP A 526 11.51 -8.64 -33.25
N GLN A 527 12.73 -8.67 -32.72
CA GLN A 527 13.60 -9.86 -32.70
C GLN A 527 13.38 -10.77 -31.48
N ALA A 528 12.73 -10.27 -30.44
CA ALA A 528 12.53 -11.02 -29.20
C ALA A 528 11.39 -12.04 -29.32
N HIS A 529 11.62 -13.25 -28.82
CA HIS A 529 10.60 -14.30 -28.69
C HIS A 529 9.73 -14.14 -27.42
N TRP A 530 9.69 -12.94 -26.86
CA TRP A 530 8.99 -12.68 -25.62
C TRP A 530 7.48 -12.66 -25.83
N SER A 531 6.77 -13.47 -25.05
CA SER A 531 5.30 -13.47 -24.94
C SER A 531 4.70 -12.10 -24.59
N ASN A 532 5.49 -11.17 -24.03
CA ASN A 532 5.07 -9.82 -23.64
C ASN A 532 5.57 -8.66 -24.52
N SER A 533 6.23 -8.93 -25.66
CA SER A 533 6.83 -7.90 -26.52
C SER A 533 5.84 -6.80 -26.94
N GLY A 534 4.63 -7.17 -27.36
CA GLY A 534 3.57 -6.22 -27.76
C GLY A 534 3.01 -5.36 -26.61
N SER A 535 3.07 -5.83 -25.35
CA SER A 535 2.72 -4.99 -24.19
C SER A 535 3.82 -3.96 -23.90
N ILE A 536 5.08 -4.41 -23.95
CA ILE A 536 6.26 -3.55 -23.73
C ILE A 536 6.33 -2.45 -24.80
N GLN A 537 6.11 -2.81 -26.07
CA GLN A 537 6.09 -1.85 -27.18
C GLN A 537 5.02 -0.77 -26.99
N ARG A 538 3.82 -1.15 -26.55
CA ARG A 538 2.72 -0.21 -26.25
C ARG A 538 3.07 0.69 -25.08
N GLN A 539 3.68 0.18 -24.02
CA GLN A 539 4.13 0.98 -22.89
C GLN A 539 5.17 2.00 -23.32
N ILE A 540 6.22 1.59 -24.04
CA ILE A 540 7.27 2.48 -24.54
C ILE A 540 6.68 3.55 -25.46
N SER A 541 5.81 3.17 -26.40
CA SER A 541 5.22 4.11 -27.36
C SER A 541 4.25 5.10 -26.69
N SER A 542 3.40 4.62 -25.78
CA SER A 542 2.46 5.44 -24.99
C SER A 542 3.22 6.45 -24.14
N ASN A 543 4.30 5.99 -23.51
CA ASN A 543 5.19 6.82 -22.72
C ASN A 543 5.85 7.86 -23.64
N LEU A 544 6.68 7.48 -24.61
CA LEU A 544 7.37 8.41 -25.52
C LEU A 544 6.46 9.52 -26.09
N ASN A 545 5.22 9.19 -26.45
CA ASN A 545 4.24 10.15 -26.97
C ASN A 545 3.66 11.10 -25.91
N ARG A 546 3.40 10.62 -24.68
CA ARG A 546 2.81 11.44 -23.60
C ARG A 546 3.81 12.34 -22.91
N TYR A 547 5.07 11.91 -22.82
CA TYR A 547 6.06 12.67 -22.06
C TYR A 547 7.40 12.78 -22.75
N ARG A 548 7.40 13.17 -24.03
CA ARG A 548 8.60 13.20 -24.91
C ARG A 548 9.89 13.73 -24.25
N ASN A 549 9.79 14.55 -23.19
CA ASN A 549 10.89 15.04 -22.35
C ASN A 549 10.77 14.79 -20.83
N SER A 550 9.79 14.04 -20.32
CA SER A 550 9.63 13.82 -18.87
C SER A 550 10.22 12.49 -18.40
N GLU A 551 10.79 12.55 -17.20
CA GLU A 551 11.43 11.46 -16.48
C GLU A 551 10.43 10.41 -15.96
N ILE A 552 9.12 10.67 -16.10
CA ILE A 552 8.03 9.76 -15.72
C ILE A 552 8.08 8.45 -16.52
N HIS A 553 8.74 8.45 -17.68
CA HIS A 553 8.99 7.25 -18.51
C HIS A 553 9.78 6.14 -17.80
N CYS A 554 10.57 6.52 -16.80
CA CYS A 554 11.51 5.64 -16.11
C CYS A 554 10.97 5.14 -14.76
N ALA A 555 9.65 5.21 -14.53
CA ALA A 555 8.97 4.70 -13.33
C ALA A 555 8.75 3.18 -13.38
#